data_AF-A0A5J6GB72-F1
#
_entry.id   AF-A0A5J6GB72-F1
#
_cell.length_a   1.000
_cell.length_b   1.000
_cell.length_c   1.000
_cell.angle_alpha   90.00
_cell.angle_beta   90.00
_cell.angle_gamma   90.00
#
_symmetry.space_group_name_H-M   'P 1'
#
loop_
_entity.id
_entity.type
_entity.pdbx_description
1 polymer ?
#
loop_
_entity_poly.entity_id
_entity_poly.type
_entity_poly.pdbx_seq_one_letter_code
_entity_poly.pdbx_strand_id
1 'polypeptide(L)'
;MHIHAYLWTGPKAHFDEDALRRPPYPDPPPPPAGEDDKDGLRLAARYRQVVAEFPVTGLPPIETAHWLMKPSKLIRGTWKDPKPAAEWLGLQLAEYAPRFASEQDRDTTRLAVHVAAAADRLGWGGDVSLGHYLNGQSYLSLALVTCTPNNAAPDTLCPERR
;
A
#
# COMPACT_ATOMS: atom_id res chain seq x y z
N MET A 1 -1.45 -19.53 -4.10
CA MET A 1 -1.46 -18.18 -3.51
C MET A 1 -0.03 -17.65 -3.53
N HIS A 2 0.18 -16.39 -3.93
CA HIS A 2 1.46 -15.69 -3.77
C HIS A 2 1.33 -14.60 -2.71
N ILE A 3 2.46 -14.20 -2.14
CA ILE A 3 2.61 -13.06 -1.24
C ILE A 3 3.49 -12.05 -1.96
N HIS A 4 2.99 -10.84 -2.18
CA HIS A 4 3.73 -9.76 -2.85
C HIS A 4 4.11 -8.66 -1.86
N ALA A 5 5.38 -8.30 -1.85
CA ALA A 5 5.91 -7.21 -1.03
C ALA A 5 5.81 -5.86 -1.73
N TYR A 6 5.45 -4.84 -0.95
CA TYR A 6 5.45 -3.45 -1.36
C TYR A 6 6.14 -2.60 -0.29
N LEU A 7 6.93 -1.63 -0.75
CA LEU A 7 7.62 -0.67 0.09
C LEU A 7 7.46 0.72 -0.52
N TRP A 8 7.03 1.64 0.32
CA TRP A 8 7.03 3.06 0.00
C TRP A 8 7.68 3.85 1.14
N THR A 9 8.49 4.84 0.79
CA THR A 9 9.03 5.82 1.73
C THR A 9 9.01 7.20 1.08
N GLY A 10 8.68 8.23 1.85
CA GLY A 10 8.61 9.60 1.35
C GLY A 10 8.02 10.58 2.36
N PRO A 11 7.83 11.86 1.96
CA PRO A 11 7.22 12.87 2.81
C PRO A 11 5.83 12.45 3.26
N LYS A 12 5.53 12.58 4.55
CA LYS A 12 4.22 12.23 5.13
C LYS A 12 3.08 13.01 4.46
N ALA A 13 3.33 14.26 4.05
CA ALA A 13 2.36 15.07 3.32
C ALA A 13 1.89 14.42 2.00
N HIS A 14 2.78 13.74 1.27
CA HIS A 14 2.43 13.04 0.04
C HIS A 14 1.64 11.75 0.33
N PHE A 15 1.97 11.04 1.43
CA PHE A 15 1.15 9.93 1.92
C PHE A 15 -0.26 10.38 2.34
N ASP A 16 -0.43 11.63 2.79
CA ASP A 16 -1.72 12.18 3.21
C ASP A 16 -2.61 12.62 2.03
N GLU A 17 -2.15 12.44 0.78
CA GLU A 17 -2.95 12.65 -0.42
C GLU A 17 -3.96 11.51 -0.64
N ASP A 18 -4.98 11.48 0.20
CA ASP A 18 -5.99 10.42 0.30
C ASP A 18 -6.66 10.06 -1.04
N ALA A 19 -6.88 11.04 -1.92
CA ALA A 19 -7.57 10.81 -3.19
C ALA A 19 -6.78 9.89 -4.13
N LEU A 20 -5.45 9.90 -4.07
CA LEU A 20 -4.58 9.06 -4.90
C LEU A 20 -4.35 7.66 -4.27
N ARG A 21 -4.90 7.44 -3.08
CA ARG A 21 -4.78 6.19 -2.31
C ARG A 21 -6.06 5.35 -2.34
N ARG A 22 -7.09 5.82 -3.04
CA ARG A 22 -8.36 5.13 -3.27
C ARG A 22 -8.56 4.89 -4.77
N PRO A 23 -9.10 3.74 -5.19
CA PRO A 23 -9.58 3.58 -6.56
C PRO A 23 -10.57 4.70 -6.92
N PRO A 24 -10.66 5.09 -8.20
CA PRO A 24 -11.73 5.99 -8.63
C PRO A 24 -13.10 5.37 -8.30
N TYR A 25 -14.06 6.22 -7.94
CA TYR A 25 -15.44 5.75 -7.75
C TYR A 25 -15.96 5.16 -9.08
N PRO A 26 -16.70 4.04 -9.08
CA PRO A 26 -17.13 3.39 -10.32
C PRO A 26 -17.99 4.30 -11.20
N ASP A 27 -18.84 5.12 -10.59
CA ASP A 27 -19.66 6.08 -11.32
C ASP A 27 -18.93 7.42 -11.45
N PRO A 28 -18.65 7.92 -12.66
CA PRO A 28 -18.05 9.23 -12.81
C PRO A 28 -18.99 10.33 -12.28
N PRO A 29 -18.45 11.47 -11.81
CA PRO A 29 -19.27 12.62 -11.48
C PRO A 29 -20.07 13.10 -12.71
N PRO A 30 -21.22 13.78 -12.52
CA PRO A 30 -21.97 14.35 -13.62
C PRO A 30 -21.12 15.35 -14.42
N PRO A 31 -21.39 15.52 -15.72
CA PRO A 31 -20.69 16.52 -16.51
C PRO A 31 -20.99 17.93 -15.95
N PRO A 32 -20.03 18.87 -16.05
CA PRO A 32 -20.27 20.25 -15.64
C PRO A 32 -21.45 20.85 -16.40
N ALA A 33 -22.26 21.66 -15.73
CA ALA A 33 -23.45 22.28 -16.34
C ALA A 33 -23.12 23.35 -17.41
N GLY A 34 -21.87 23.80 -17.47
CA GLY A 34 -21.35 24.78 -18.42
C GLY A 34 -19.96 25.26 -18.00
N GLU A 35 -19.40 26.21 -18.74
CA GLU A 35 -18.05 26.74 -18.45
C GLU A 35 -17.97 27.55 -17.14
N ASP A 36 -19.12 28.03 -16.66
CA ASP A 36 -19.25 28.77 -15.40
C ASP A 36 -19.38 27.86 -14.17
N ASP A 37 -19.63 26.56 -14.36
CA ASP A 37 -19.69 25.57 -13.28
C ASP A 37 -18.28 25.17 -12.82
N LYS A 38 -17.65 26.05 -12.03
CA LYS A 38 -16.27 25.85 -11.56
C LYS A 38 -16.13 24.63 -10.66
N ASP A 39 -17.14 24.30 -9.88
CA ASP A 39 -17.11 23.14 -8.98
C ASP A 39 -17.26 21.83 -9.77
N GLY A 40 -18.17 21.76 -10.75
CA GLY A 40 -18.29 20.63 -11.66
C GLY A 40 -17.02 20.41 -12.47
N LEU A 41 -16.41 21.48 -12.99
CA LEU A 41 -15.12 21.41 -13.69
C LEU A 41 -14.00 20.89 -12.78
N ARG A 42 -13.93 21.36 -11.52
CA ARG A 42 -12.94 20.90 -10.54
C ARG A 42 -13.13 19.43 -10.19
N LEU A 43 -14.38 19.00 -9.96
CA LEU A 43 -14.73 17.61 -9.64
C LEU A 43 -14.37 16.67 -10.79
N ALA A 44 -14.74 17.03 -12.03
CA ALA A 44 -14.40 16.25 -13.22
C ALA A 44 -12.88 16.17 -13.46
N ALA A 45 -12.14 17.27 -13.23
CA ALA A 45 -10.68 17.27 -13.30
C ALA A 45 -10.05 16.34 -12.25
N ARG A 46 -10.51 16.41 -10.98
CA ARG A 46 -10.00 15.56 -9.91
C ARG A 46 -10.31 14.08 -10.16
N TYR A 47 -11.51 13.75 -10.64
CA TYR A 47 -11.85 12.38 -11.01
C TYR A 47 -10.92 11.84 -12.10
N ARG A 48 -10.70 12.61 -13.18
CA ARG A 48 -9.76 12.22 -14.26
C ARG A 48 -8.35 12.00 -13.74
N GLN A 49 -7.89 12.84 -12.81
CA GLN A 49 -6.59 12.68 -12.18
C GLN A 49 -6.50 11.35 -11.42
N VAL A 50 -7.48 11.04 -10.56
CA VAL A 50 -7.49 9.79 -9.78
C VAL A 50 -7.52 8.57 -10.70
N VAL A 51 -8.35 8.59 -11.75
CA VAL A 51 -8.42 7.51 -12.75
C VAL A 51 -7.06 7.26 -13.40
N ALA A 52 -6.32 8.31 -13.72
CA ALA A 52 -5.01 8.21 -14.36
C ALA A 52 -3.89 7.82 -13.39
N GLU A 53 -3.88 8.38 -12.18
CA GLU A 53 -2.75 8.28 -11.26
C GLU A 53 -2.85 7.10 -10.30
N PHE A 54 -4.05 6.77 -9.79
CA PHE A 54 -4.21 5.68 -8.83
C PHE A 54 -3.64 4.35 -9.35
N PRO A 55 -3.90 3.90 -10.59
CA PRO A 55 -3.42 2.58 -11.03
C PRO A 55 -1.91 2.45 -11.10
N VAL A 56 -1.15 3.56 -11.14
CA VAL A 56 0.31 3.54 -11.39
C VAL A 56 1.15 4.17 -10.28
N THR A 57 0.53 4.95 -9.39
CA THR A 57 1.24 5.57 -8.26
C THR A 57 1.81 4.51 -7.32
N GLY A 58 2.98 4.81 -6.76
CA GLY A 58 3.59 4.03 -5.69
C GLY A 58 3.02 4.36 -4.30
N LEU A 59 2.06 5.28 -4.19
CA LEU A 59 1.44 5.62 -2.90
C LEU A 59 0.73 4.39 -2.30
N PRO A 60 0.93 4.11 -1.01
CA PRO A 60 0.21 3.05 -0.33
C PRO A 60 -1.30 3.28 -0.37
N PRO A 61 -2.09 2.34 -0.89
CA PRO A 61 -3.54 2.49 -0.91
C PRO A 61 -4.11 2.48 0.52
N ILE A 62 -5.34 2.98 0.66
CA ILE A 62 -6.06 2.95 1.95
C ILE A 62 -6.41 1.51 2.34
N GLU A 63 -6.92 0.72 1.39
CA GLU A 63 -7.13 -0.71 1.59
C GLU A 63 -5.92 -1.46 1.07
N THR A 64 -5.32 -2.30 1.93
CA THR A 64 -4.07 -3.01 1.62
C THR A 64 -4.20 -3.89 0.37
N ALA A 65 -5.35 -4.54 0.17
CA ALA A 65 -5.60 -5.41 -0.99
C ALA A 65 -5.52 -4.66 -2.34
N HIS A 66 -5.76 -3.35 -2.37
CA HIS A 66 -5.65 -2.55 -3.59
C HIS A 66 -4.21 -2.42 -4.12
N TRP A 67 -3.20 -2.87 -3.38
CA TRP A 67 -1.87 -3.09 -3.95
C TRP A 67 -1.90 -4.07 -5.13
N LEU A 68 -2.81 -5.06 -5.10
CA LEU A 68 -3.00 -6.01 -6.19
C LEU A 68 -3.54 -5.34 -7.47
N MET A 69 -4.12 -4.14 -7.39
CA MET A 69 -4.52 -3.38 -8.58
C MET A 69 -3.33 -2.68 -9.24
N LYS A 70 -2.26 -2.40 -8.49
CA LYS A 70 -1.08 -1.67 -8.98
C LYS A 70 -0.19 -2.57 -9.87
N PRO A 71 0.72 -2.01 -10.69
CA PRO A 71 1.45 -2.80 -11.67
C PRO A 71 2.55 -3.62 -10.99
N SER A 72 2.89 -4.77 -11.57
CA SER A 72 3.88 -5.71 -11.02
C SER A 72 5.26 -5.08 -10.79
N LYS A 73 5.63 -4.04 -11.53
CA LYS A 73 6.89 -3.28 -11.36
C LYS A 73 7.07 -2.66 -9.96
N LEU A 74 6.00 -2.50 -9.19
CA LEU A 74 6.05 -1.97 -7.82
C LEU A 74 6.31 -3.06 -6.77
N ILE A 75 6.25 -4.33 -7.16
CA ILE A 75 6.52 -5.47 -6.29
C ILE A 75 8.01 -5.52 -5.96
N ARG A 76 8.34 -5.62 -4.68
CA ARG A 76 9.72 -5.71 -4.17
C ARG A 76 10.18 -7.15 -3.95
N GLY A 77 9.25 -8.09 -3.93
CA GLY A 77 9.50 -9.51 -3.84
C GLY A 77 8.20 -10.30 -3.89
N THR A 78 8.29 -11.54 -4.34
CA THR A 78 7.16 -12.47 -4.40
C THR A 78 7.58 -13.80 -3.78
N TRP A 79 6.71 -14.34 -2.92
CA TRP A 79 6.93 -15.65 -2.30
C TRP A 79 5.66 -16.50 -2.34
N LYS A 80 5.85 -17.81 -2.21
CA LYS A 80 4.76 -18.76 -1.95
C LYS A 80 4.62 -19.09 -0.47
N ASP A 81 5.74 -19.03 0.26
CA ASP A 81 5.79 -19.38 1.67
C ASP A 81 5.75 -18.11 2.57
N PRO A 82 4.95 -18.12 3.64
CA PRO A 82 4.86 -17.00 4.59
C PRO A 82 6.18 -16.59 5.24
N LYS A 83 7.00 -17.57 5.61
CA LYS A 83 8.25 -17.36 6.36
C LYS A 83 9.25 -16.47 5.61
N PRO A 84 9.66 -16.75 4.35
CA PRO A 84 10.59 -15.88 3.64
C PRO A 84 10.03 -14.49 3.35
N ALA A 85 8.71 -14.34 3.19
CA ALA A 85 8.08 -13.03 3.08
C ALA A 85 8.19 -12.22 4.39
N ALA A 86 7.99 -12.87 5.55
CA ALA A 86 8.18 -12.26 6.86
C ALA A 86 9.65 -11.95 7.15
N GLU A 87 10.59 -12.80 6.73
CA GLU A 87 12.03 -12.53 6.81
C GLU A 87 12.39 -11.28 6.00
N TRP A 88 11.85 -11.11 4.79
CA TRP A 88 12.00 -9.87 4.02
C TRP A 88 11.49 -8.65 4.80
N LEU A 89 10.32 -8.74 5.44
CA LEU A 89 9.80 -7.66 6.28
C LEU A 89 10.76 -7.31 7.41
N GLY A 90 11.32 -8.32 8.08
CA GLY A 90 12.31 -8.14 9.14
C GLY A 90 13.56 -7.42 8.68
N LEU A 91 14.07 -7.76 7.48
CA LEU A 91 15.21 -7.07 6.88
C LEU A 91 14.90 -5.59 6.60
N GLN A 92 13.72 -5.28 6.08
CA GLN A 92 13.31 -3.88 5.85
C GLN A 92 13.15 -3.12 7.18
N LEU A 93 12.53 -3.73 8.18
CA LEU A 93 12.40 -3.11 9.50
C LEU A 93 13.77 -2.81 10.12
N ALA A 94 14.72 -3.75 10.05
CA ALA A 94 16.08 -3.55 10.55
C ALA A 94 16.84 -2.46 9.79
N GLU A 95 16.69 -2.39 8.46
CA GLU A 95 17.33 -1.38 7.62
C GLU A 95 16.86 0.05 7.99
N TYR A 96 15.56 0.22 8.26
CA TYR A 96 14.99 1.53 8.55
C TYR A 96 14.97 1.88 10.04
N ALA A 97 15.18 0.93 10.95
CA ALA A 97 15.11 1.13 12.40
C ALA A 97 15.90 2.36 12.89
N PRO A 98 17.15 2.64 12.45
CA PRO A 98 17.89 3.83 12.89
C PRO A 98 17.20 5.16 12.55
N ARG A 99 16.27 5.16 11.59
CA ARG A 99 15.53 6.34 11.12
C ARG A 99 14.16 6.50 11.73
N PHE A 100 13.65 5.52 12.50
CA PHE A 100 12.34 5.63 13.15
C PHE A 100 12.32 6.78 14.15
N ALA A 101 11.24 7.56 14.15
CA ALA A 101 11.11 8.73 15.01
C ALA A 101 10.92 8.35 16.49
N SER A 102 10.23 7.24 16.76
CA SER A 102 9.96 6.74 18.11
C SER A 102 11.02 5.72 18.54
N GLU A 103 11.56 5.84 19.75
CA GLU A 103 12.45 4.82 20.33
C GLU A 103 11.76 3.47 20.50
N GLN A 104 10.47 3.48 20.83
CA GLN A 104 9.68 2.25 20.96
C GLN A 104 9.59 1.49 19.62
N ASP A 105 9.55 2.21 18.49
CA ASP A 105 9.55 1.57 17.17
C ASP A 105 10.93 0.98 16.84
N ARG A 106 12.01 1.46 17.46
CA ARG A 106 13.38 0.92 17.29
C ARG A 106 13.64 -0.33 18.12
N ASP A 107 12.76 -0.66 19.07
CA ASP A 107 12.92 -1.83 19.92
C ASP A 107 12.94 -3.11 19.09
N THR A 108 14.09 -3.77 19.07
CA THR A 108 14.33 -4.99 18.29
C THR A 108 13.41 -6.13 18.71
N THR A 109 13.02 -6.19 19.99
CA THR A 109 12.07 -7.18 20.50
C THR A 109 10.69 -6.95 19.87
N ARG A 110 10.25 -5.69 19.81
CA ARG A 110 8.98 -5.32 19.19
C ARG A 110 8.98 -5.60 17.69
N LEU A 111 10.08 -5.29 16.99
CA LEU A 111 10.21 -5.59 15.57
C LEU A 111 10.16 -7.10 15.30
N ALA A 112 10.82 -7.91 16.14
CA ALA A 112 10.74 -9.36 16.05
C ALA A 112 9.31 -9.90 16.26
N VAL A 113 8.54 -9.31 17.19
CA VAL A 113 7.13 -9.64 17.39
C VAL A 113 6.29 -9.31 16.14
N HIS A 114 6.52 -8.16 15.51
CA HIS A 114 5.84 -7.80 14.27
C HIS A 114 6.15 -8.78 13.14
N VAL A 115 7.40 -9.23 13.01
CA VAL A 115 7.81 -10.23 12.01
C VAL A 115 7.15 -11.59 12.27
N ALA A 116 7.13 -12.06 13.52
CA ALA A 116 6.48 -13.32 13.87
C ALA A 116 4.97 -13.27 13.58
N ALA A 117 4.30 -12.19 14.02
CA ALA A 117 2.87 -12.00 13.76
C ALA A 117 2.55 -11.88 12.25
N ALA A 118 3.46 -11.30 11.46
CA ALA A 118 3.32 -11.25 10.01
C ALA A 118 3.38 -12.65 9.39
N ALA A 119 4.31 -13.51 9.81
CA ALA A 119 4.42 -14.89 9.33
C ALA A 119 3.13 -15.67 9.60
N ASP A 120 2.59 -15.57 10.83
CA ASP A 120 1.33 -16.22 11.21
C ASP A 120 0.18 -15.70 10.36
N ARG A 121 0.02 -14.38 10.22
CA ARG A 121 -1.07 -13.77 9.46
C ARG A 121 -1.06 -14.19 7.99
N LEU A 122 0.12 -14.20 7.38
CA LEU A 122 0.29 -14.66 5.99
C LEU A 122 -0.02 -16.15 5.83
N GLY A 123 0.27 -16.97 6.86
CA GLY A 123 -0.04 -18.40 6.88
C GLY A 123 -1.52 -18.73 6.72
N TRP A 124 -2.40 -17.86 7.21
CA TRP A 124 -3.85 -17.99 7.06
C TRP A 124 -4.43 -17.15 5.91
N GLY A 125 -3.57 -16.64 5.01
CA GLY A 125 -3.98 -15.86 3.85
C GLY A 125 -4.37 -14.41 4.15
N GLY A 126 -3.93 -13.86 5.28
CA GLY A 126 -4.15 -12.45 5.62
C GLY A 126 -3.05 -11.54 5.08
N ASP A 127 -3.41 -10.29 4.79
CA ASP A 127 -2.45 -9.25 4.41
C ASP A 127 -1.81 -8.61 5.66
N VAL A 128 -0.59 -8.08 5.47
CA VAL A 128 0.16 -7.32 6.48
C VAL A 128 0.37 -5.91 5.95
N SER A 129 0.11 -4.90 6.78
CA SER A 129 0.42 -3.51 6.51
C SER A 129 1.00 -2.86 7.77
N LEU A 130 2.21 -2.31 7.66
CA LEU A 130 2.91 -1.61 8.72
C LEU A 130 3.29 -0.21 8.25
N GLY A 131 3.25 0.72 9.20
CA GLY A 131 3.53 2.12 8.96
C GLY A 131 4.36 2.72 10.08
N HIS A 132 5.47 3.37 9.74
CA HIS A 132 6.38 3.96 10.71
C HIS A 132 6.70 5.41 10.35
N TYR A 133 6.62 6.29 11.33
CA TYR A 133 7.13 7.65 11.19
C TYR A 133 8.66 7.62 11.23
N LEU A 134 9.27 8.27 10.25
CA LEU A 134 10.72 8.45 10.18
C LEU A 134 11.08 9.87 10.63
N ASN A 135 12.35 10.06 10.98
CA ASN A 135 12.92 11.39 11.18
C ASN A 135 12.70 12.26 9.92
N GLY A 136 12.53 13.57 10.10
CA GLY A 136 12.40 14.52 8.98
C GLY A 136 11.06 14.46 8.23
N GLN A 137 9.94 14.33 8.94
CA GLN A 137 8.57 14.34 8.40
C GLN A 137 8.33 13.32 7.28
N SER A 138 9.06 12.22 7.30
CA SER A 138 8.96 11.14 6.32
C SER A 138 8.23 9.95 6.94
N TYR A 139 7.71 9.07 6.09
CA TYR A 139 6.92 7.92 6.49
C TYR A 139 7.32 6.70 5.69
N LEU A 140 7.46 5.56 6.38
CA LEU A 140 7.67 4.25 5.79
C LEU A 140 6.36 3.49 5.81
N SER A 141 5.97 2.93 4.67
CA SER A 141 4.89 1.96 4.55
C SER A 141 5.45 0.66 3.98
N LEU A 142 5.18 -0.43 4.68
CA LEU A 142 5.51 -1.79 4.27
C LEU A 142 4.22 -2.60 4.16
N ALA A 143 4.07 -3.37 3.09
CA ALA A 143 2.94 -4.28 2.93
C ALA A 143 3.36 -5.63 2.36
N LEU A 144 2.73 -6.68 2.84
CA LEU A 144 2.77 -8.03 2.27
C LEU A 144 1.33 -8.43 1.95
N VAL A 145 1.04 -8.67 0.68
CA VAL A 145 -0.34 -8.87 0.20
C VAL A 145 -0.48 -10.24 -0.45
N THR A 146 -1.44 -11.01 0.04
CA THR A 146 -1.79 -12.34 -0.46
C THR A 146 -2.71 -12.20 -1.67
N CYS A 147 -2.38 -12.83 -2.81
CA CYS A 147 -2.99 -12.42 -4.08
C CYS A 147 -4.25 -13.18 -4.53
N THR A 148 -4.35 -14.50 -4.34
CA THR A 148 -5.50 -15.26 -4.89
C THR A 148 -5.84 -16.54 -4.12
N PRO A 149 -7.12 -16.68 -3.72
CA PRO A 149 -8.06 -15.56 -3.52
C PRO A 149 -7.53 -14.64 -2.41
N ASN A 150 -7.57 -13.32 -2.60
CA ASN A 150 -7.36 -12.38 -1.49
C ASN A 150 -8.65 -12.32 -0.66
N ASN A 151 -8.54 -12.32 0.67
CA ASN A 151 -9.71 -12.34 1.55
C ASN A 151 -10.56 -11.04 1.49
N ALA A 152 -9.92 -9.89 1.26
CA ALA A 152 -10.59 -8.58 1.21
C ALA A 152 -10.99 -8.17 -0.21
N ALA A 153 -10.31 -8.68 -1.23
CA ALA A 153 -10.62 -8.43 -2.64
C ALA A 153 -10.60 -9.73 -3.48
N PRO A 154 -11.57 -10.65 -3.30
CA PRO A 154 -11.57 -11.97 -3.93
C PRO A 154 -11.52 -11.96 -5.46
N ASP A 155 -12.10 -10.92 -6.08
CA ASP A 155 -12.17 -10.77 -7.53
C ASP A 155 -10.91 -10.16 -8.16
N THR A 156 -9.94 -9.72 -7.34
CA THR A 156 -8.72 -9.10 -7.86
C THR A 156 -7.72 -10.18 -8.31
N LEU A 157 -7.28 -10.09 -9.56
CA LEU A 157 -6.28 -11.00 -10.11
C LEU A 157 -4.89 -10.77 -9.52
N CYS A 158 -4.14 -11.85 -9.38
CA CYS A 158 -2.72 -11.80 -9.05
C CYS A 158 -1.95 -10.89 -10.03
N PRO A 159 -1.16 -9.90 -9.55
CA PRO A 159 -0.37 -9.01 -10.40
C PRO A 159 0.56 -9.68 -11.40
N GLU A 160 1.09 -10.85 -11.08
CA GLU A 160 1.96 -11.63 -11.98
C GLU A 160 1.20 -12.46 -13.04
N ARG A 161 -0.15 -12.44 -13.01
CA ARG A 161 -1.01 -13.17 -13.94
C ARG A 161 -1.86 -12.25 -14.82
N ARG A 162 -1.60 -10.94 -14.78
CA ARG A 162 -2.28 -9.91 -15.58
C ARG A 162 -1.49 -9.58 -16.84
#